data_AF-A0A418CLC3-F1
#
_entry.id   AF-A0A418CLC3-F1
#
_cell.length_a   1.000
_cell.length_b   1.000
_cell.length_c   1.000
_cell.angle_alpha   90.00
_cell.angle_beta   90.00
_cell.angle_gamma   90.00
#
_symmetry.space_group_name_H-M   'P 1'
#
loop_
_entity.id
_entity.type
_entity.pdbx_description
1 polymer ?
#
loop_
_entity_poly.entity_id
_entity_poly.type
_entity_poly.pdbx_seq_one_letter_code
_entity_poly.pdbx_strand_id
1 'polypeptide(L)'
;MQLGHHHRFVAVHQHPPNEYEAHSCMLVYWHRRFLWGYENMLRSLGDDFQCITIPFWDYTAASSNYLDPNIPCASMAECNPVLPDYGASSSINVDSNSSTFILGGSTTAAGETVNADYCVRDPDQPATRSFCQSEDAFQTNTCLGYEARAMPYSRGRQQPEGSRFVYRCIPRGDWTAAQVTTDMTLVSISNQVFAPTMSVFTQNIMYKVHRT
;
A
#
# COMPACT_ATOMS: atom_id res chain seq x y z
N MET A 1 -10.96 11.62 -4.99
CA MET A 1 -9.63 12.20 -4.72
C MET A 1 -9.61 13.73 -4.78
N GLN A 2 -10.45 14.40 -5.59
CA GLN A 2 -10.47 15.87 -5.74
C GLN A 2 -10.69 16.65 -4.43
N LEU A 3 -11.45 16.10 -3.49
CA LEU A 3 -11.73 16.73 -2.17
C LEU A 3 -10.66 16.45 -1.10
N GLY A 4 -9.61 15.69 -1.41
CA GLY A 4 -8.52 15.39 -0.48
C GLY A 4 -8.83 14.38 0.62
N HIS A 5 -10.07 13.89 0.72
CA HIS A 5 -10.45 12.95 1.77
C HIS A 5 -9.61 11.67 1.77
N HIS A 6 -9.35 11.07 0.60
CA HIS A 6 -8.49 9.88 0.51
C HIS A 6 -7.08 10.13 1.06
N HIS A 7 -6.48 11.28 0.72
CA HIS A 7 -5.16 11.67 1.20
C HIS A 7 -5.10 11.78 2.73
N ARG A 8 -6.16 12.31 3.35
CA ARG A 8 -6.27 12.37 4.82
C ARG A 8 -6.29 10.99 5.48
N PHE A 9 -6.97 10.01 4.89
CA PHE A 9 -6.95 8.63 5.41
C PHE A 9 -5.55 8.02 5.33
N VAL A 10 -4.81 8.29 4.26
CA VAL A 10 -3.39 7.89 4.14
C VAL A 10 -2.56 8.54 5.25
N ALA A 11 -2.70 9.84 5.47
CA ALA A 11 -1.98 10.56 6.54
C ALA A 11 -2.33 10.04 7.94
N VAL A 12 -3.60 9.74 8.21
CA VAL A 12 -4.05 9.13 9.48
C VAL A 12 -3.38 7.78 9.70
N HIS A 13 -3.34 6.92 8.68
CA HIS A 13 -2.71 5.60 8.77
C HIS A 13 -1.18 5.67 8.91
N GLN A 14 -0.54 6.67 8.28
CA GLN A 14 0.92 6.85 8.30
C GLN A 14 1.44 7.57 9.55
N HIS A 15 0.57 8.26 10.30
CA HIS A 15 0.98 8.95 11.51
C HIS A 15 1.56 7.94 12.52
N PRO A 16 2.80 8.08 13.02
CA PRO A 16 3.48 7.00 13.73
C PRO A 16 2.72 6.43 14.95
N PRO A 17 2.06 7.25 15.81
CA PRO A 17 1.19 6.73 16.87
C PRO A 17 0.03 5.86 16.36
N ASN A 18 -0.58 6.24 15.24
CA ASN A 18 -1.69 5.49 14.64
C ASN A 18 -1.20 4.23 13.94
N GLU A 19 -0.05 4.29 13.26
CA GLU A 19 0.59 3.12 12.64
C GLU A 19 0.89 2.06 13.70
N TYR A 20 1.46 2.48 14.84
CA TYR A 20 1.74 1.58 15.96
C TYR A 20 0.47 0.96 16.54
N GLU A 21 -0.60 1.74 16.73
CA GLU A 21 -1.89 1.21 17.17
C GLU A 21 -2.47 0.23 16.14
N ALA A 22 -2.41 0.59 14.85
CA ALA A 22 -2.96 -0.17 13.73
C ALA A 22 -2.26 -1.51 13.50
N HIS A 23 -0.97 -1.65 13.83
CA HIS A 23 -0.19 -2.87 13.56
C HIS A 23 0.36 -3.55 14.81
N SER A 24 -0.19 -3.21 15.99
CA SER A 24 0.09 -3.94 17.23
C SER A 24 -1.14 -4.74 17.67
N CYS A 25 -1.55 -4.59 18.93
CA CYS A 25 -2.62 -5.39 19.54
C CYS A 25 -4.01 -5.11 18.97
N MET A 26 -4.18 -4.07 18.15
CA MET A 26 -5.48 -3.60 17.65
C MET A 26 -5.69 -3.83 16.15
N LEU A 27 -4.82 -4.60 15.47
CA LEU A 27 -4.86 -4.85 14.02
C LEU A 27 -6.27 -4.92 13.41
N VAL A 28 -7.05 -5.93 13.79
CA VAL A 28 -8.40 -6.15 13.24
C VAL A 28 -9.39 -5.05 13.63
N TYR A 29 -9.35 -4.58 14.88
CA TYR A 29 -10.33 -3.59 15.36
C TYR A 29 -10.08 -2.20 14.78
N TRP A 30 -8.82 -1.78 14.73
CA TRP A 30 -8.41 -0.51 14.18
C TRP A 30 -8.74 -0.46 12.68
N HIS A 31 -8.34 -1.49 11.92
CA HIS A 31 -8.61 -1.55 10.48
C HIS A 31 -10.11 -1.64 10.17
N ARG A 32 -10.90 -2.39 10.95
CA ARG A 32 -12.36 -2.42 10.79
C ARG A 32 -12.98 -1.03 10.97
N ARG A 33 -12.55 -0.28 11.99
CA ARG A 33 -13.02 1.09 12.22
C ARG A 33 -12.55 2.03 11.12
N PHE A 34 -11.31 1.88 10.65
CA PHE A 34 -10.73 2.67 9.57
C PHE A 34 -11.49 2.46 8.25
N LEU A 35 -11.75 1.21 7.86
CA LEU A 35 -12.55 0.87 6.69
C LEU A 35 -13.99 1.38 6.80
N TRP A 36 -14.62 1.24 7.96
CA TRP A 36 -15.95 1.83 8.19
C TRP A 36 -15.94 3.36 8.02
N GLY A 37 -14.94 4.04 8.57
CA GLY A 37 -14.75 5.48 8.39
C GLY A 37 -14.58 5.85 6.91
N TYR A 38 -13.81 5.06 6.16
CA TYR A 38 -13.59 5.25 4.74
C TYR A 38 -14.88 5.04 3.93
N GLU A 39 -15.67 4.01 4.24
CA GLU A 39 -16.97 3.74 3.62
C GLU A 39 -17.94 4.90 3.85
N ASN A 40 -18.03 5.39 5.10
CA ASN A 40 -18.85 6.55 5.43
C ASN A 40 -18.40 7.82 4.70
N MET A 41 -17.09 8.02 4.55
CA MET A 41 -16.54 9.12 3.75
C MET A 41 -16.97 8.99 2.29
N LEU A 42 -16.88 7.80 1.68
CA LEU A 42 -17.35 7.59 0.31
C LEU A 42 -18.85 7.89 0.16
N ARG A 43 -19.68 7.43 1.10
CA ARG A 43 -21.13 7.72 1.13
C ARG A 43 -21.43 9.21 1.29
N SER A 44 -20.54 9.97 1.92
CA SER A 44 -20.70 11.43 2.08
C SER A 44 -20.45 12.24 0.80
N LEU A 45 -19.95 11.62 -0.28
CA LEU A 45 -19.63 12.31 -1.54
C LEU A 45 -20.87 12.71 -2.35
N GLY A 46 -22.07 12.24 -1.97
CA GLY A 46 -23.34 12.61 -2.60
C GLY A 46 -24.29 11.41 -2.71
N ASP A 47 -25.52 11.69 -3.16
CA ASP A 47 -26.61 10.69 -3.24
C ASP A 47 -26.26 9.47 -4.11
N ASP A 48 -25.42 9.66 -5.13
CA ASP A 48 -24.93 8.58 -6.01
C ASP A 48 -24.07 7.55 -5.26
N PHE A 49 -23.46 7.94 -4.14
CA PHE A 49 -22.54 7.09 -3.37
C PHE A 49 -23.16 6.55 -2.08
N GLN A 50 -24.41 6.92 -1.75
CA GLN A 50 -25.04 6.60 -0.46
C GLN A 50 -25.12 5.09 -0.18
N CYS A 51 -25.19 4.27 -1.23
CA CYS A 51 -25.29 2.81 -1.14
C CYS A 51 -23.96 2.09 -1.35
N ILE A 52 -22.84 2.80 -1.50
CA ILE A 52 -21.55 2.15 -1.74
C ILE A 52 -21.16 1.30 -0.52
N THR A 53 -20.55 0.15 -0.78
CA THR A 53 -19.88 -0.68 0.22
C THR A 53 -18.44 -0.88 -0.21
N ILE A 54 -17.52 -0.97 0.74
CA ILE A 54 -16.13 -1.29 0.41
C ILE A 54 -16.06 -2.75 -0.08
N PRO A 55 -15.60 -3.01 -1.31
CA PRO A 55 -15.38 -4.37 -1.77
C PRO A 55 -14.19 -5.00 -1.04
N PHE A 56 -14.19 -6.33 -0.94
CA PHE A 56 -13.02 -7.07 -0.47
C PHE A 56 -12.35 -7.77 -1.65
N TRP A 57 -11.04 -7.97 -1.53
CA TRP A 57 -10.27 -8.79 -2.45
C TRP A 57 -9.96 -10.11 -1.78
N ASP A 58 -10.43 -11.21 -2.38
CA ASP A 58 -10.16 -12.56 -1.90
C ASP A 58 -8.75 -13.01 -2.28
N TYR A 59 -7.77 -12.51 -1.54
CA TYR A 59 -6.37 -12.91 -1.68
C TYR A 59 -6.17 -14.42 -1.44
N THR A 60 -7.05 -15.05 -0.67
CA THR A 60 -6.92 -16.46 -0.28
C THR A 60 -7.22 -17.40 -1.44
N ALA A 61 -8.25 -17.08 -2.23
CA ALA A 61 -8.58 -17.78 -3.46
C ALA A 61 -7.45 -17.64 -4.49
N ALA A 62 -6.97 -16.41 -4.71
CA ALA A 62 -5.85 -16.17 -5.64
C ALA A 62 -4.55 -16.88 -5.19
N SER A 63 -4.29 -16.88 -3.87
CA SER A 63 -3.16 -17.60 -3.28
C SER A 63 -3.26 -19.11 -3.44
N SER A 64 -4.46 -19.66 -3.30
CA SER A 64 -4.70 -21.09 -3.47
C SER A 64 -4.45 -21.52 -4.91
N ASN A 65 -4.81 -20.70 -5.90
CA ASN A 65 -4.51 -20.99 -7.31
C ASN A 65 -2.99 -21.02 -7.58
N TYR A 66 -2.23 -20.09 -7.01
CA TYR A 66 -0.77 -20.07 -7.16
C TYR A 66 -0.09 -21.27 -6.52
N LEU A 67 -0.64 -21.81 -5.43
CA LEU A 67 -0.11 -22.99 -4.76
C LEU A 67 -0.57 -24.31 -5.39
N ASP A 68 -1.53 -24.29 -6.33
CA ASP A 68 -2.02 -25.49 -7.00
C ASP A 68 -1.00 -25.96 -8.06
N PRO A 69 -0.40 -27.16 -7.92
CA PRO A 69 0.56 -27.67 -8.89
C PRO A 69 -0.02 -27.90 -10.29
N ASN A 70 -1.34 -27.88 -10.45
CA ASN A 70 -2.04 -28.05 -11.73
C ASN A 70 -2.34 -26.72 -12.43
N ILE A 71 -2.11 -25.58 -11.78
CA ILE A 71 -2.29 -24.24 -12.35
C ILE A 71 -0.91 -23.66 -12.69
N PRO A 72 -0.56 -23.47 -13.97
CA PRO A 72 0.77 -23.04 -14.37
C PRO A 72 0.91 -21.51 -14.29
N CYS A 73 0.85 -20.93 -13.10
CA CYS A 73 1.26 -19.54 -12.88
C CYS A 73 2.75 -19.49 -12.55
N ALA A 74 3.51 -18.63 -13.22
CA ALA A 74 4.93 -18.40 -12.91
C ALA A 74 5.14 -17.50 -11.69
N SER A 75 4.12 -16.72 -11.29
CA SER A 75 4.17 -15.83 -10.13
C SER A 75 2.78 -15.57 -9.54
N MET A 76 2.72 -15.04 -8.31
CA MET A 76 1.47 -14.61 -7.70
C MET A 76 0.78 -13.51 -8.53
N ALA A 77 1.55 -12.61 -9.15
CA ALA A 77 1.01 -11.55 -10.01
C ALA A 77 0.30 -12.09 -11.25
N GLU A 78 0.71 -13.26 -11.77
CA GLU A 78 0.03 -13.92 -12.90
C GLU A 78 -1.26 -14.61 -12.47
N CYS A 79 -1.26 -15.23 -11.29
CA CYS A 79 -2.42 -15.90 -10.71
C CYS A 79 -3.47 -14.96 -10.11
N ASN A 80 -3.15 -13.67 -9.98
CA ASN A 80 -3.95 -12.69 -9.26
C ASN A 80 -4.07 -11.39 -10.07
N PRO A 81 -5.15 -11.22 -10.87
CA PRO A 81 -5.28 -10.09 -11.81
C PRO A 81 -5.32 -8.73 -11.10
N VAL A 82 -5.66 -8.71 -9.81
CA VAL A 82 -5.70 -7.50 -8.99
C VAL A 82 -4.31 -6.96 -8.67
N LEU A 83 -3.28 -7.81 -8.62
CA LEU A 83 -1.90 -7.39 -8.33
C LEU A 83 -1.34 -6.48 -9.44
N PRO A 84 -1.39 -6.86 -10.73
CA PRO A 84 -1.01 -5.96 -11.83
C PRO A 84 -1.78 -4.63 -11.83
N ASP A 85 -3.09 -4.64 -11.52
CA ASP A 85 -3.93 -3.45 -11.52
C ASP A 85 -3.54 -2.44 -10.42
N TYR A 86 -3.27 -2.93 -9.19
CA TYR A 86 -2.77 -2.07 -8.11
C TYR A 86 -1.25 -1.76 -8.22
N GLY A 87 -0.56 -2.39 -9.16
CA GLY A 87 0.75 -2.04 -9.69
C GLY A 87 1.93 -2.86 -9.13
N ALA A 88 3.15 -2.31 -9.26
CA ALA A 88 4.44 -2.93 -8.93
C ALA A 88 4.99 -3.97 -9.92
N SER A 89 4.53 -3.96 -11.17
CA SER A 89 5.03 -4.85 -12.23
C SER A 89 6.21 -4.27 -13.05
N SER A 90 6.61 -3.03 -12.78
CA SER A 90 7.76 -2.39 -13.45
C SER A 90 8.81 -1.93 -12.44
N SER A 91 10.06 -2.34 -12.65
CA SER A 91 11.20 -1.93 -11.82
C SER A 91 11.38 -0.42 -11.85
N ILE A 92 11.63 0.20 -10.70
CA ILE A 92 12.14 1.58 -10.67
C ILE A 92 13.65 1.50 -10.79
N ASN A 93 14.26 2.39 -11.57
CA ASN A 93 15.72 2.53 -11.63
C ASN A 93 16.46 1.21 -11.83
N VAL A 94 16.59 0.81 -13.08
CA VAL A 94 17.56 -0.20 -13.53
C VAL A 94 19.04 0.14 -13.19
N ASP A 95 19.30 1.24 -12.46
CA ASP A 95 20.53 1.46 -11.69
C ASP A 95 20.32 0.97 -10.24
N SER A 96 21.00 -0.11 -9.89
CA SER A 96 20.88 -0.93 -8.69
C SER A 96 21.15 -0.24 -7.34
N ASN A 97 21.35 1.08 -7.29
CA ASN A 97 21.77 1.80 -6.08
C ASN A 97 20.78 2.87 -5.59
N SER A 98 19.58 2.99 -6.20
CA SER A 98 18.63 4.08 -5.89
C SER A 98 17.19 3.60 -5.62
N SER A 99 17.02 2.46 -4.94
CA SER A 99 15.68 1.98 -4.50
C SER A 99 15.09 2.81 -3.35
N THR A 100 15.81 3.80 -2.82
CA THR A 100 15.34 4.64 -1.72
C THR A 100 14.71 5.95 -2.23
N PHE A 101 13.51 6.26 -1.75
CA PHE A 101 12.70 7.44 -2.11
C PHE A 101 12.29 8.23 -0.87
N ILE A 102 12.01 9.51 -1.04
CA ILE A 102 11.39 10.33 0.01
C ILE A 102 9.91 10.53 -0.32
N LEU A 103 9.02 10.01 0.52
CA LEU A 103 7.57 10.21 0.45
C LEU A 103 7.14 11.17 1.57
N GLY A 104 6.22 12.09 1.31
CA GLY A 104 5.89 13.11 2.32
C GLY A 104 6.93 14.23 2.39
N GLY A 105 6.69 15.15 3.33
CA GLY A 105 7.51 16.33 3.55
C GLY A 105 6.93 17.61 2.97
N SER A 106 7.49 18.72 3.41
CA SER A 106 7.14 20.06 2.96
C SER A 106 8.38 20.95 2.93
N THR A 107 8.18 22.24 2.71
CA THR A 107 9.25 23.23 2.86
C THR A 107 9.80 23.29 4.30
N THR A 108 9.07 22.78 5.29
CA THR A 108 9.40 22.91 6.72
C THR A 108 9.60 21.58 7.44
N ALA A 109 9.30 20.44 6.82
CA ALA A 109 9.50 19.11 7.41
C ALA A 109 10.08 18.12 6.39
N ALA A 110 11.04 17.31 6.82
CA ALA A 110 11.59 16.23 6.01
C ALA A 110 10.52 15.17 5.73
N GLY A 111 10.57 14.56 4.54
CA GLY A 111 9.73 13.41 4.20
C GLY A 111 10.28 12.10 4.76
N GLU A 112 9.45 11.06 4.71
CA GLU A 112 9.77 9.69 5.10
C GLU A 112 10.60 9.00 4.03
N THR A 113 11.62 8.26 4.47
CA THR A 113 12.49 7.48 3.58
C THR A 113 11.89 6.09 3.36
N VAL A 114 11.61 5.72 2.11
CA VAL A 114 10.96 4.47 1.72
C VAL A 114 11.82 3.72 0.72
N ASN A 115 12.06 2.42 0.96
CA ASN A 115 12.70 1.54 -0.01
C ASN A 115 11.64 0.91 -0.93
N ALA A 116 11.90 0.93 -2.23
CA ALA A 116 11.01 0.41 -3.26
C ALA A 116 11.81 -0.20 -4.41
N ASP A 117 11.47 -1.43 -4.76
CA ASP A 117 12.07 -2.19 -5.85
C ASP A 117 11.28 -1.98 -7.16
N TYR A 118 9.98 -1.68 -7.05
CA TYR A 118 9.05 -1.57 -8.17
C TYR A 118 8.15 -0.35 -8.05
N CYS A 119 7.42 -0.03 -9.12
CA CYS A 119 6.46 1.07 -9.11
C CYS A 119 5.22 0.86 -9.95
N VAL A 120 4.23 1.70 -9.62
CA VAL A 120 3.02 1.91 -10.41
C VAL A 120 3.22 3.14 -11.30
N ARG A 121 3.17 2.98 -12.62
CA ARG A 121 3.40 4.03 -13.63
C ARG A 121 2.16 4.43 -14.42
N ASP A 122 1.01 3.85 -14.10
CA ASP A 122 -0.18 4.02 -14.92
C ASP A 122 -0.77 5.43 -14.74
N PRO A 123 -0.76 6.27 -15.80
CA PRO A 123 -1.31 7.63 -15.76
C PRO A 123 -2.85 7.64 -15.77
N ASP A 124 -3.47 6.55 -16.22
CA ASP A 124 -4.92 6.39 -16.32
C ASP A 124 -5.51 5.71 -15.08
N GLN A 125 -4.70 4.93 -14.35
CA GLN A 125 -5.08 4.28 -13.09
C GLN A 125 -5.63 5.31 -12.08
N PRO A 126 -6.96 5.28 -11.79
CA PRO A 126 -7.59 6.25 -10.90
C PRO A 126 -7.01 6.28 -9.48
N ALA A 127 -6.45 5.16 -9.01
CA ALA A 127 -5.84 5.06 -7.69
C ALA A 127 -4.54 5.87 -7.54
N THR A 128 -3.80 6.08 -8.64
CA THR A 128 -2.45 6.67 -8.62
C THR A 128 -2.39 8.06 -9.22
N ARG A 129 -3.25 8.37 -10.21
CA ARG A 129 -3.27 9.67 -10.91
C ARG A 129 -3.61 10.87 -10.03
N SER A 130 -4.27 10.64 -8.89
CA SER A 130 -4.67 11.70 -7.97
C SER A 130 -3.97 11.61 -6.61
N PHE A 131 -2.91 10.81 -6.51
CA PHE A 131 -2.07 10.77 -5.33
C PHE A 131 -1.29 12.08 -5.19
N CYS A 132 -1.19 12.59 -3.96
CA CYS A 132 -0.39 13.75 -3.61
C CYS A 132 0.69 13.33 -2.62
N GLN A 133 1.90 13.80 -2.85
CA GLN A 133 3.05 13.41 -2.07
C GLN A 133 3.01 13.91 -0.63
N SER A 134 2.25 14.96 -0.32
CA SER A 134 2.06 15.49 1.04
C SER A 134 0.77 16.33 1.17
N GLU A 135 0.33 16.57 2.42
CA GLU A 135 -0.83 17.43 2.71
C GLU A 135 -0.57 18.87 2.25
N ASP A 136 0.62 19.41 2.46
CA ASP A 136 0.97 20.77 2.01
C ASP A 136 0.90 20.89 0.48
N ALA A 137 1.36 19.88 -0.24
CA ALA A 137 1.24 19.83 -1.69
C ALA A 137 -0.21 19.73 -2.16
N PHE A 138 -1.03 18.97 -1.44
CA PHE A 138 -2.47 18.89 -1.68
C PHE A 138 -3.15 20.26 -1.45
N GLN A 139 -2.88 20.92 -0.32
CA GLN A 139 -3.48 22.20 0.04
C GLN A 139 -3.07 23.35 -0.88
N THR A 140 -1.82 23.35 -1.36
CA THR A 140 -1.28 24.38 -2.26
C THR A 140 -1.54 24.09 -3.73
N ASN A 141 -2.22 22.98 -4.05
CA ASN A 141 -2.42 22.49 -5.42
C ASN A 141 -1.09 22.35 -6.21
N THR A 142 -0.04 21.92 -5.51
CA THR A 142 1.30 21.65 -6.05
C THR A 142 1.66 20.17 -5.98
N CYS A 143 0.66 19.29 -6.01
CA CYS A 143 0.88 17.86 -6.12
C CYS A 143 1.72 17.56 -7.35
N LEU A 144 2.77 16.76 -7.19
CA LEU A 144 3.65 16.39 -8.30
C LEU A 144 2.95 15.40 -9.26
N GLY A 145 1.75 14.91 -8.91
CA GLY A 145 1.10 13.76 -9.56
C GLY A 145 1.70 12.46 -9.04
N TYR A 146 1.65 11.40 -9.84
CA TYR A 146 2.29 10.10 -9.57
C TYR A 146 3.83 10.21 -9.55
N GLU A 147 4.41 11.30 -9.05
CA GLU A 147 5.80 11.68 -9.22
C GLU A 147 6.57 11.52 -7.89
N ALA A 148 7.38 10.47 -7.79
CA ALA A 148 8.36 10.29 -6.73
C ALA A 148 9.68 10.97 -7.11
N ARG A 149 10.19 11.79 -6.18
CA ARG A 149 11.56 12.31 -6.23
C ARG A 149 12.49 11.23 -5.69
N ALA A 150 13.32 10.60 -6.53
CA ALA A 150 14.47 9.91 -5.94
C ALA A 150 15.51 10.97 -5.58
N MET A 151 15.93 10.97 -4.33
CA MET A 151 17.20 11.56 -3.98
C MET A 151 18.23 10.44 -4.16
N PRO A 152 19.20 10.55 -5.07
CA PRO A 152 20.26 9.57 -5.13
C PRO A 152 21.04 9.64 -3.81
N TYR A 153 20.93 8.60 -2.97
CA TYR A 153 21.90 8.39 -1.89
C TYR A 153 23.16 7.76 -2.48
N SER A 154 23.87 8.52 -3.32
CA SER A 154 25.21 8.14 -3.73
C SER A 154 26.17 8.49 -2.60
N ARG A 155 26.75 7.47 -1.95
CA ARG A 155 27.89 7.60 -1.03
C ARG A 155 28.97 8.50 -1.66
N GLY A 156 28.99 9.78 -1.29
CA GLY A 156 30.14 10.67 -1.49
C GLY A 156 30.27 11.42 -2.83
N ARG A 157 29.23 11.52 -3.67
CA ARG A 157 29.22 12.55 -4.74
C ARG A 157 27.92 13.33 -4.72
N GLN A 158 28.00 14.60 -4.33
CA GLN A 158 26.99 15.59 -4.65
C GLN A 158 26.92 15.69 -6.18
N GLN A 159 25.82 15.22 -6.78
CA GLN A 159 25.51 15.62 -8.15
C GLN A 159 25.15 17.11 -8.16
N PRO A 160 25.47 17.83 -9.25
CA PRO A 160 25.22 19.26 -9.36
C PRO A 160 23.73 19.55 -9.17
N GLU A 161 23.45 20.60 -8.37
CA GLU A 161 22.10 21.14 -8.17
C GLU A 161 21.41 21.30 -9.52
N GLY A 162 20.37 20.50 -9.77
CA GLY A 162 19.59 20.54 -11.01
C GLY A 162 19.28 19.18 -11.63
N SER A 163 20.03 18.13 -11.31
CA SER A 163 19.74 16.76 -11.77
C SER A 163 18.69 16.07 -10.89
N ARG A 164 17.46 16.59 -10.93
CA ARG A 164 16.30 15.96 -10.29
C ARG A 164 15.85 14.78 -11.16
N PHE A 165 16.20 13.55 -10.81
CA PHE A 165 15.50 12.41 -11.37
C PHE A 165 14.08 12.38 -10.83
N VAL A 166 13.17 12.75 -11.71
CA VAL A 166 11.75 12.83 -11.47
C VAL A 166 11.15 11.51 -11.96
N TYR A 167 10.76 10.63 -11.03
CA TYR A 167 10.09 9.38 -11.39
C TYR A 167 8.61 9.61 -11.38
N ARG A 168 8.00 9.58 -12.54
CA ARG A 168 6.57 9.50 -12.72
C ARG A 168 6.07 8.09 -12.37
N CYS A 169 6.25 7.69 -11.11
CA CYS A 169 5.65 6.50 -10.55
C CYS A 169 5.41 6.56 -9.03
N ILE A 170 4.45 5.77 -8.51
CA ILE A 170 4.29 5.53 -7.07
C ILE A 170 5.18 4.34 -6.65
N PRO A 171 6.12 4.52 -5.70
CA PRO A 171 7.01 3.44 -5.27
C PRO A 171 6.27 2.34 -4.49
N ARG A 172 6.67 1.07 -4.74
CA ARG A 172 6.11 -0.16 -4.17
C ARG A 172 7.19 -1.23 -3.99
N GLY A 173 6.93 -2.21 -3.12
CA GLY A 173 7.77 -3.41 -3.01
C GLY A 173 7.57 -4.35 -4.20
N ASP A 174 8.47 -5.31 -4.37
CA ASP A 174 8.34 -6.37 -5.38
C ASP A 174 7.21 -7.35 -5.02
N TRP A 175 6.09 -7.27 -5.74
CA TRP A 175 4.97 -8.19 -5.56
C TRP A 175 5.12 -9.50 -6.34
N THR A 176 6.04 -9.57 -7.31
CA THR A 176 6.36 -10.82 -8.01
C THR A 176 7.12 -11.79 -7.10
N ALA A 177 7.88 -11.24 -6.14
CA ALA A 177 8.58 -11.99 -5.11
C ALA A 177 7.79 -12.13 -3.80
N ALA A 178 6.51 -11.75 -3.76
CA ALA A 178 5.70 -11.83 -2.56
C ALA A 178 5.60 -13.29 -2.07
N GLN A 179 6.11 -13.55 -0.86
CA GLN A 179 6.03 -14.87 -0.26
C GLN A 179 4.61 -15.15 0.20
N VAL A 180 4.09 -16.31 -0.18
CA VAL A 180 2.76 -16.76 0.20
C VAL A 180 2.92 -17.96 1.11
N THR A 181 2.68 -17.73 2.39
CA THR A 181 2.77 -18.79 3.39
C THR A 181 1.61 -19.76 3.23
N THR A 182 1.88 -21.05 3.47
CA THR A 182 0.86 -22.11 3.55
C THR A 182 -0.16 -21.87 4.67
N ASP A 183 0.20 -21.05 5.66
CA ASP A 183 -0.69 -20.62 6.74
C ASP A 183 -1.79 -19.65 6.27
N MET A 184 -1.75 -19.17 5.02
CA MET A 184 -2.74 -18.26 4.41
C MET A 184 -3.69 -18.96 3.42
N THR A 185 -3.74 -20.29 3.45
CA THR A 185 -4.80 -21.05 2.76
C THR A 185 -6.17 -20.76 3.36
N LEU A 186 -7.24 -20.92 2.57
CA LEU A 186 -8.63 -20.74 3.04
C LEU A 186 -8.93 -21.54 4.31
N VAL A 187 -8.46 -22.80 4.37
CA VAL A 187 -8.66 -23.69 5.52
C VAL A 187 -7.95 -23.15 6.76
N SER A 188 -6.69 -22.70 6.61
CA SER A 188 -5.93 -22.14 7.71
C SER A 188 -6.56 -20.85 8.24
N ILE A 189 -6.96 -19.95 7.33
CA ILE A 189 -7.60 -18.67 7.71
C ILE A 189 -8.95 -18.93 8.39
N SER A 190 -9.75 -19.86 7.88
CA SER A 190 -11.01 -20.25 8.52
C SER A 190 -10.78 -20.70 9.97
N ASN A 191 -9.79 -21.54 10.22
CA ASN A 191 -9.47 -22.02 11.58
C ASN A 191 -8.95 -20.91 12.50
N GLN A 192 -8.27 -19.90 11.94
CA GLN A 192 -7.76 -18.76 12.70
C GLN A 192 -8.85 -17.72 13.02
N VAL A 193 -9.75 -17.45 12.07
CA VAL A 193 -10.84 -16.47 12.19
C VAL A 193 -11.98 -17.01 13.05
N PHE A 194 -12.40 -18.26 12.81
CA PHE A 194 -13.46 -18.92 13.59
C PHE A 194 -12.89 -19.65 14.82
N ALA A 195 -11.85 -19.07 15.42
CA ALA A 195 -11.26 -19.59 16.64
C ALA A 195 -12.31 -19.72 17.76
N PRO A 196 -12.24 -20.77 18.60
CA PRO A 196 -13.27 -21.06 19.60
C PRO A 196 -13.34 -20.04 20.73
N THR A 197 -12.31 -19.19 20.89
CA THR A 197 -12.28 -18.11 21.89
C THR A 197 -11.60 -16.86 21.34
N MET A 198 -11.93 -15.70 21.92
CA MET A 198 -11.27 -14.43 21.60
C MET A 198 -9.76 -14.44 21.89
N SER A 199 -9.33 -15.20 22.90
CA SER A 199 -7.91 -15.37 23.23
C SER A 199 -7.16 -16.08 22.09
N VAL A 200 -7.73 -17.18 21.58
CA VAL A 200 -7.14 -17.95 20.46
C VAL A 200 -7.17 -17.13 19.16
N PHE A 201 -8.25 -16.40 18.90
CA PHE A 201 -8.30 -15.45 17.78
C PHE A 201 -7.19 -14.40 17.87
N THR A 202 -7.02 -13.77 19.04
CA THR A 202 -6.00 -12.74 19.26
C THR A 202 -4.60 -13.30 19.08
N GLN A 203 -4.33 -14.50 19.60
CA GLN A 203 -3.04 -15.17 19.43
C GLN A 203 -2.75 -15.50 17.96
N ASN A 204 -3.73 -16.04 17.23
CA ASN A 204 -3.56 -16.48 15.85
C ASN A 204 -3.47 -15.33 14.85
N ILE A 205 -4.31 -14.31 15.00
CA ILE A 205 -4.44 -13.23 14.01
C ILE A 205 -3.68 -11.98 14.45
N MET A 206 -3.80 -11.56 15.71
CA MET A 206 -3.24 -10.28 16.17
C MET A 206 -1.77 -10.36 16.57
N TYR A 207 -1.27 -11.55 16.95
CA TYR A 207 0.12 -11.72 17.40
C TYR A 207 1.00 -12.58 16.50
N LYS A 208 0.44 -13.62 15.86
CA LYS A 208 1.23 -14.56 15.06
C LYS A 208 1.84 -13.92 13.81
N VAL A 209 1.10 -13.01 13.16
CA VAL A 209 1.50 -12.32 11.92
C VAL A 209 2.71 -11.38 12.11
N HIS A 210 3.00 -10.97 13.34
CA HIS A 210 4.12 -10.06 13.67
C HIS A 210 5.38 -10.77 14.18
N ARG A 211 5.39 -12.10 14.27
CA ARG A 211 6.52 -12.89 14.82
C ARG A 211 7.19 -13.84 13.82
N THR A 212 6.85 -13.73 12.54
CA THR A 212 7.50 -14.42 11.42
C THR A 212 8.41 -13.44 10.69
#